data_AF-A0A2V7WZU3-F1
#
_entry.id   AF-A0A2V7WZU3-F1
#
_cell.length_a   1.000
_cell.length_b   1.000
_cell.length_c   1.000
_cell.angle_alpha   90.00
_cell.angle_beta   90.00
_cell.angle_gamma   90.00
#
_symmetry.space_group_name_H-M   'P 1'
#
loop_
_entity.id
_entity.type
_entity.pdbx_description
1 polymer ?
#
loop_
_entity_poly.entity_id
_entity_poly.type
_entity_poly.pdbx_seq_one_letter_code
_entity_poly.pdbx_strand_id
1 'polypeptide(L)'
;MEVPVVFQYQRALDDFRRAGEASPLLKRMSELISLLDLTTTLNSAMSREEILDAALLIVMGELQAGRGCLLVRGADGAYDVRASRGLPP
;
A
#
# COMPACT_ATOMS: atom_id res chain seq x y z
N MET A 1 17.11 -16.42 8.01
CA MET A 1 15.87 -16.02 7.31
C MET A 1 16.18 -14.68 6.65
N GLU A 2 16.23 -14.62 5.32
CA GLU A 2 16.50 -13.35 4.63
C GLU A 2 15.40 -12.36 4.93
N VAL A 3 15.78 -11.14 5.30
CA VAL A 3 14.83 -10.05 5.53
C VAL A 3 14.17 -9.75 4.18
N PRO A 4 12.83 -9.74 4.08
CA PRO A 4 12.16 -9.47 2.81
C PRO A 4 12.67 -8.15 2.22
N VAL A 5 12.91 -8.15 0.92
CA VAL A 5 13.52 -7.03 0.16
C VAL A 5 12.85 -5.68 0.47
N VAL A 6 11.53 -5.69 0.64
CA VAL A 6 10.70 -4.56 1.09
C VAL A 6 11.21 -3.92 2.39
N PHE A 7 11.45 -4.71 3.43
CA PHE A 7 11.89 -4.22 4.75
C PHE A 7 13.28 -3.58 4.69
N GLN A 8 14.14 -4.06 3.80
CA GLN A 8 15.48 -3.49 3.61
C GLN A 8 15.37 -2.08 3.02
N TYR A 9 14.48 -1.89 2.04
CA TYR A 9 14.27 -0.60 1.41
C TYR A 9 13.53 0.41 2.30
N GLN A 10 12.55 -0.04 3.08
CA GLN A 10 11.87 0.81 4.07
C GLN A 10 12.87 1.37 5.11
N ARG A 11 13.76 0.52 5.62
CA ARG A 11 14.80 0.93 6.56
C ARG A 11 15.77 1.95 5.94
N ALA A 12 16.20 1.71 4.71
CA ALA A 12 17.05 2.65 3.99
C ALA A 12 16.37 4.02 3.80
N LEU A 13 15.08 4.05 3.44
CA LEU A 13 14.31 5.29 3.32
C LEU A 13 14.19 6.04 4.64
N ASP A 14 13.97 5.34 5.75
CA ASP A 14 13.85 5.97 7.06
C ASP A 14 15.18 6.59 7.52
N ASP A 15 16.30 5.91 7.24
CA ASP A 15 17.64 6.45 7.50
C ASP A 15 17.90 7.70 6.63
N PHE A 16 17.48 7.69 5.35
CA PHE A 16 17.58 8.85 4.48
C PHE A 16 16.66 10.01 4.88
N ARG A 17 15.42 9.74 5.30
CA ARG A 17 14.49 10.77 5.82
C ARG A 17 15.07 11.46 7.06
N ARG A 18 15.73 10.70 7.94
CA ARG A 18 16.42 11.23 9.13
C ARG A 18 17.63 12.10 8.79
N ALA A 19 18.27 11.87 7.63
CA ALA A 19 19.38 12.68 7.15
C ALA A 19 18.96 14.08 6.65
N GLY A 20 17.67 14.36 6.52
CA GLY A 20 17.13 15.71 6.34
C GLY A 20 17.09 16.25 4.90
N GLU A 21 17.57 15.49 3.90
CA GLU A 21 17.48 15.90 2.50
C GLU A 21 16.21 15.38 1.83
N ALA A 22 15.19 16.24 1.68
CA ALA A 22 14.05 15.96 0.83
C ALA A 22 14.47 16.00 -0.66
N SER A 23 15.00 14.89 -1.17
CA SER A 23 15.38 14.74 -2.57
C SER A 23 14.21 14.20 -3.41
N PRO A 24 14.00 14.68 -4.65
CA PRO A 24 13.09 14.06 -5.62
C PRO A 24 13.33 12.55 -5.79
N LEU A 25 14.56 12.08 -5.56
CA LEU A 25 14.91 10.67 -5.56
C LEU A 25 14.22 9.89 -4.42
N LEU A 26 14.14 10.45 -3.22
CA LEU A 26 13.47 9.80 -2.09
C LEU A 26 11.98 9.61 -2.35
N LYS A 27 11.34 10.60 -2.98
CA LYS A 27 9.96 10.46 -3.41
C LYS A 27 9.79 9.31 -4.41
N ARG A 28 10.63 9.25 -5.44
CA ARG A 28 10.62 8.15 -6.43
C ARG A 28 10.86 6.78 -5.80
N MET A 29 11.76 6.71 -4.81
CA MET A 29 12.02 5.48 -4.08
C MET A 29 10.81 5.06 -3.24
N SER A 30 10.16 6.00 -2.54
CA SER A 30 8.90 5.75 -1.80
C SER A 30 7.82 5.19 -2.73
N GLU A 31 7.59 5.85 -3.87
CA GLU A 31 6.61 5.41 -4.88
C GLU A 31 6.90 3.97 -5.36
N LEU A 32 8.17 3.64 -5.65
CA LEU A 32 8.57 2.30 -6.09
C LEU A 32 8.39 1.23 -5.02
N ILE A 33 8.69 1.55 -3.76
CA ILE A 33 8.52 0.61 -2.64
C ILE A 33 7.04 0.38 -2.38
N SER A 34 6.22 1.42 -2.35
CA SER A 34 4.76 1.29 -2.24
C SER A 34 4.17 0.44 -3.36
N LEU A 35 4.67 0.57 -4.60
CA LEU A 35 4.27 -0.29 -5.71
C LEU A 35 4.72 -1.75 -5.53
N LEU A 36 5.93 -1.99 -5.03
CA LEU A 36 6.42 -3.33 -4.74
C LEU A 36 5.57 -3.98 -3.64
N ASP A 37 5.30 -3.26 -2.55
CA ASP A 37 4.50 -3.71 -1.42
C ASP A 37 3.09 -4.06 -1.86
N LEU A 38 2.47 -3.20 -2.69
CA LEU A 38 1.16 -3.46 -3.26
C LEU A 38 1.18 -4.73 -4.14
N THR A 39 2.18 -4.88 -5.00
CA THR A 39 2.29 -6.04 -5.90
C THR A 39 2.53 -7.34 -5.13
N THR A 40 3.39 -7.32 -4.11
CA THR A 40 3.62 -8.49 -3.24
C THR A 40 2.37 -8.85 -2.44
N THR A 41 1.62 -7.85 -1.94
CA THR A 41 0.37 -8.04 -1.22
C THR A 41 -0.69 -8.71 -2.11
N LEU A 42 -0.87 -8.21 -3.33
CA LEU A 42 -1.83 -8.75 -4.30
C LEU A 42 -1.51 -10.19 -4.74
N ASN A 43 -0.24 -10.59 -4.67
CA ASN A 43 0.22 -11.95 -5.02
C ASN A 43 0.40 -12.87 -3.81
N SER A 44 0.04 -12.42 -2.60
CA SER A 44 0.19 -13.22 -1.39
C SER A 44 -0.83 -14.36 -1.31
N ALA A 45 -0.56 -15.37 -0.49
CA ALA A 45 -1.47 -16.49 -0.23
C ALA A 45 -2.53 -16.18 0.85
N MET A 46 -2.84 -14.90 1.08
CA MET A 46 -3.84 -14.44 2.05
C MET A 46 -5.27 -14.58 1.52
N SER A 47 -6.27 -14.42 2.38
CA SER A 47 -7.66 -14.34 1.92
C SER A 47 -7.88 -13.09 1.07
N ARG A 48 -8.92 -13.11 0.23
CA ARG A 48 -9.27 -11.97 -0.63
C ARG A 48 -9.51 -10.71 0.19
N GLU A 49 -10.22 -10.83 1.29
CA GLU A 49 -10.58 -9.73 2.18
C GLU A 49 -9.33 -9.09 2.77
N GLU A 50 -8.38 -9.90 3.26
CA GLU A 50 -7.10 -9.42 3.78
C GLU A 50 -6.26 -8.72 2.73
N ILE A 51 -6.20 -9.27 1.50
CA ILE A 51 -5.48 -8.66 0.37
C ILE A 51 -6.04 -7.28 0.05
N LEU A 52 -7.37 -7.15 -0.04
CA LEU A 52 -8.02 -5.89 -0.43
C LEU A 52 -7.92 -4.82 0.66
N ASP A 53 -8.02 -5.22 1.93
CA ASP A 53 -7.81 -4.31 3.06
C ASP A 53 -6.35 -3.80 3.11
N ALA A 54 -5.37 -4.69 2.95
CA ALA A 54 -3.97 -4.32 2.94
C ALA A 54 -3.61 -3.43 1.73
N ALA A 55 -4.11 -3.77 0.53
CA ALA A 55 -3.93 -2.98 -0.67
C ALA A 55 -4.49 -1.55 -0.51
N LEU A 56 -5.69 -1.43 0.07
CA LEU A 56 -6.30 -0.12 0.36
C LEU A 56 -5.41 0.71 1.30
N LEU A 57 -4.88 0.11 2.36
CA LEU A 57 -3.99 0.80 3.32
C LEU A 57 -2.66 1.25 2.70
N ILE A 58 -2.04 0.43 1.84
CA ILE A 58 -0.80 0.79 1.13
C ILE A 58 -1.03 2.03 0.27
N VAL A 59 -2.10 2.03 -0.54
CA VAL A 59 -2.44 3.18 -1.41
C VAL A 59 -2.78 4.42 -0.58
N MET A 60 -3.55 4.26 0.50
CA MET A 60 -3.86 5.37 1.40
C MET A 60 -2.61 5.95 2.05
N GLY A 61 -1.66 5.11 2.47
CA GLY A 61 -0.38 5.53 3.03
C GLY A 61 0.45 6.34 2.03
N GLU A 62 0.58 5.88 0.79
CA GLU A 62 1.34 6.60 -0.24
C GLU A 62 0.69 7.95 -0.60
N LEU A 63 -0.64 7.99 -0.71
CA LEU A 63 -1.38 9.21 -1.04
C LEU A 63 -1.65 10.12 0.16
N GLN A 64 -1.25 9.71 1.37
CA GLN A 64 -1.56 10.41 2.63
C GLN A 64 -3.08 10.65 2.80
N ALA A 65 -3.90 9.69 2.37
CA ALA A 65 -5.35 9.79 2.40
C ALA A 65 -5.91 9.31 3.75
N GLY A 66 -6.72 10.14 4.41
CA GLY A 66 -7.37 9.79 5.69
C GLY A 66 -8.63 8.93 5.55
N ARG A 67 -9.17 8.79 4.34
CA ARG A 67 -10.38 8.01 4.03
C ARG A 67 -10.22 7.32 2.68
N GLY A 68 -10.79 6.14 2.54
CA GLY A 68 -10.76 5.40 1.30
C GLY A 68 -11.71 4.21 1.28
N CYS A 69 -12.08 3.78 0.08
CA CYS A 69 -12.79 2.53 -0.13
C CYS A 69 -12.28 1.85 -1.41
N LEU A 70 -12.40 0.52 -1.42
CA LEU A 70 -12.09 -0.31 -2.57
C LEU A 70 -13.38 -1.00 -3.00
N LEU A 71 -13.77 -0.79 -4.26
CA LEU A 71 -14.90 -1.45 -4.87
C LEU A 71 -14.42 -2.50 -5.87
N VAL A 72 -15.02 -3.68 -5.84
CA VAL A 72 -14.76 -4.73 -6.82
C VAL A 72 -16.02 -4.97 -7.63
N ARG A 73 -15.85 -5.04 -8.94
CA ARG A 73 -16.96 -5.32 -9.84
C ARG A 73 -17.36 -6.79 -9.75
N GLY A 74 -18.64 -7.05 -9.46
CA GLY A 74 -19.26 -8.36 -9.49
C GLY A 74 -19.54 -8.85 -10.91
N ALA A 75 -19.93 -10.12 -11.02
CA ALA A 75 -20.29 -10.73 -12.30
C ALA A 75 -21.59 -10.16 -12.91
N ASP A 76 -22.46 -9.61 -12.06
CA ASP A 76 -23.66 -8.85 -12.43
C ASP A 76 -23.35 -7.44 -12.96
N GLY A 77 -22.08 -7.03 -12.92
CA GLY A 77 -21.60 -5.74 -13.35
C GLY A 77 -21.73 -4.63 -12.31
N ALA A 78 -22.31 -4.91 -11.13
CA ALA A 78 -22.40 -3.99 -10.01
C ALA A 78 -21.06 -3.87 -9.27
N TYR A 79 -20.87 -2.80 -8.50
CA TYR A 79 -19.68 -2.60 -7.68
C TYR A 79 -20.03 -2.80 -6.20
N ASP A 80 -19.35 -3.76 -5.58
CA ASP A 80 -19.47 -4.00 -4.14
C ASP A 80 -18.31 -3.35 -3.41
N VAL A 81 -18.60 -2.68 -2.30
CA VAL A 81 -17.55 -2.24 -1.37
C VAL A 81 -16.94 -3.49 -0.72
N ARG A 82 -15.65 -3.71 -0.94
CA ARG A 82 -14.90 -4.85 -0.37
C ARG A 82 -13.99 -4.44 0.77
N ALA A 83 -13.59 -3.18 0.81
CA ALA A 83 -12.82 -2.59 1.91
C ALA A 83 -13.20 -1.12 2.07
N SER A 84 -13.25 -0.63 3.30
CA SER A 84 -13.43 0.79 3.60
C SER A 84 -12.66 1.19 4.86
N ARG A 85 -12.18 2.43 4.90
CA ARG A 85 -11.47 3.02 6.04
C ARG A 85 -11.86 4.49 6.20
N GLY A 86 -12.21 4.87 7.42
CA GLY A 86 -12.56 6.25 7.77
C GLY A 86 -13.86 6.77 7.15
N LEU A 87 -14.66 5.90 6.54
CA LEU A 87 -16.01 6.20 6.05
C LEU A 87 -17.06 5.85 7.12
N PRO A 88 -18.22 6.52 7.14
CA PRO A 88 -19.33 6.16 8.02
C PRO A 88 -19.83 4.73 7.74
N PRO A 89 -20.40 4.05 8.75
CA PRO A 89 -21.02 2.73 8.59
C PRO A 89 -22.25 2.76 7.69
#